data_AF-A0A1Q8A4E8-F1
#
_entry.id   AF-A0A1Q8A4E8-F1
#
_cell.length_a   1.000
_cell.length_b   1.000
_cell.length_c   1.000
_cell.angle_alpha   90.00
_cell.angle_beta   90.00
_cell.angle_gamma   90.00
#
_symmetry.space_group_name_H-M   'P 1'
#
loop_
_entity.id
_entity.type
_entity.pdbx_description
1 polymer ?
#
loop_
_entity_poly.entity_id
_entity_poly.type
_entity_poly.pdbx_seq_one_letter_code
_entity_poly.pdbx_strand_id
1 'polypeptide(L)'
;MLTYLLGDVLRIYAGDFKPGEMAGRKITQNLLLGIAILMVIPIFMVFLSLTLNYPLNRWTNIVAAIIFLGFNLLGLPTYRSAYDRFLIIVVLGLNVLTIVYAWQWQG
;
A
#
# COMPACT_ATOMS: atom_id res chain seq x y z
N MET A 1 -3.20 3.25 -0.37
CA MET A 1 -2.76 4.65 -0.17
C MET A 1 -3.29 5.23 1.13
N LEU A 2 -4.62 5.25 1.37
CA LEU A 2 -5.20 5.95 2.52
C LEU A 2 -4.69 5.46 3.89
N THR A 3 -4.50 4.15 4.07
CA THR A 3 -3.94 3.58 5.31
C THR A 3 -2.50 4.03 5.58
N TYR A 4 -1.69 4.20 4.53
CA TYR A 4 -0.31 4.69 4.66
C TYR A 4 -0.29 6.15 5.09
N LEU A 5 -1.07 7.01 4.41
CA LEU A 5 -1.18 8.43 4.77
C LEU A 5 -1.67 8.62 6.20
N LEU A 6 -2.69 7.86 6.60
CA LEU A 6 -3.18 7.88 7.98
C LEU A 6 -2.09 7.44 8.96
N GLY A 7 -1.37 6.35 8.67
CA GLY A 7 -0.26 5.89 9.50
C GLY A 7 0.84 6.94 9.66
N ASP A 8 1.23 7.60 8.57
CA ASP A 8 2.25 8.66 8.60
C ASP A 8 1.80 9.86 9.43
N VAL A 9 0.55 10.30 9.28
CA VAL A 9 -0.04 11.39 10.07
C VAL A 9 -0.08 11.02 11.56
N LEU A 10 -0.48 9.79 11.90
CA LEU A 10 -0.50 9.32 13.29
C LEU A 10 0.90 9.26 13.90
N ARG A 11 1.92 8.83 13.14
CA ARG A 11 3.32 8.84 13.60
C ARG A 11 3.83 10.26 13.88
N ILE A 12 3.44 11.22 13.05
CA ILE A 12 3.76 12.64 13.27
C ILE A 12 3.15 13.13 14.59
N TYR A 13 1.86 12.86 14.83
CA TYR A 13 1.20 13.26 16.07
C TYR A 13 1.74 12.53 17.32
N ALA A 14 2.15 11.27 17.18
CA ALA A 14 2.75 10.50 18.26
C ALA A 14 4.21 10.91 18.58
N GLY A 15 4.87 11.67 17.69
CA GLY A 15 6.30 11.96 17.80
C GLY A 15 7.20 10.78 17.41
N ASP A 16 6.64 9.73 16.80
CA ASP A 16 7.33 8.52 16.34
C ASP A 16 8.01 8.74 14.96
N PHE A 17 8.56 9.94 14.73
CA PHE A 17 9.15 10.34 13.45
C PHE A 17 10.41 11.20 13.64
N LYS A 18 11.40 11.00 12.77
CA LYS A 18 12.57 11.86 12.66
C LYS A 18 12.57 12.56 11.30
N PRO A 19 12.53 13.91 11.26
CA PRO A 19 12.56 14.65 10.00
C PRO A 19 13.75 14.27 9.13
N GLY A 20 13.49 13.94 7.87
CA GLY A 20 14.53 13.59 6.90
C GLY A 20 15.14 12.19 7.05
N GLU A 21 14.64 11.36 7.96
CA GLU A 21 15.08 9.98 8.15
C GLU A 21 13.94 8.99 7.97
N MET A 22 14.23 7.87 7.31
CA MET A 22 13.34 6.72 7.21
C MET A 22 14.14 5.47 7.55
N ALA A 23 13.66 4.68 8.52
CA ALA A 23 14.35 3.48 9.00
C ALA A 23 15.84 3.72 9.37
N GLY A 24 16.16 4.88 9.96
CA GLY A 24 17.52 5.24 10.37
C GLY A 24 18.47 5.60 9.23
N ARG A 25 17.96 5.79 8.00
CA ARG A 25 18.73 6.28 6.85
C ARG A 25 18.20 7.64 6.40
N LYS A 26 19.10 8.49 5.92
CA LYS A 26 18.71 9.77 5.28
C LYS A 26 17.82 9.50 4.07
N ILE A 27 16.70 10.20 4.02
CA ILE A 27 15.78 10.15 2.90
C ILE A 27 16.46 10.79 1.68
N THR A 28 16.46 10.08 0.56
CA THR A 28 16.94 10.61 -0.72
C THR A 28 15.76 11.06 -1.59
N GLN A 29 16.00 12.01 -2.50
CA GLN A 29 14.97 12.46 -3.44
C GLN A 29 14.43 11.33 -4.31
N ASN A 30 15.30 10.40 -4.73
CA ASN A 30 14.90 9.24 -5.54
C ASN A 30 13.99 8.28 -4.75
N LEU A 31 14.24 8.11 -3.44
CA LEU A 31 13.37 7.30 -2.59
C LEU A 31 11.97 7.93 -2.48
N LEU A 32 11.90 9.24 -2.25
CA LEU A 32 10.62 9.97 -2.19
C LEU A 32 9.84 9.87 -3.49
N LEU A 33 10.51 10.03 -4.64
CA LEU A 33 9.89 9.87 -5.95
C LEU A 33 9.36 8.44 -6.14
N GLY A 34 10.14 7.43 -5.76
CA GLY A 34 9.72 6.03 -5.82
C GLY A 34 8.49 5.73 -4.97
N ILE A 35 8.45 6.24 -3.73
CA ILE A 35 7.29 6.12 -2.85
C ILE A 35 6.08 6.85 -3.45
N ALA A 36 6.26 8.05 -4.00
CA ALA A 36 5.18 8.80 -4.64
C ALA A 36 4.56 8.02 -5.82
N ILE A 37 5.39 7.47 -6.70
CA ILE A 37 4.94 6.64 -7.83
C ILE A 37 4.18 5.41 -7.32
N LEU A 38 4.73 4.70 -6.33
CA LEU A 38 4.09 3.53 -5.72
C LEU A 38 2.71 3.88 -5.13
N MET A 39 2.62 5.01 -4.43
CA MET A 39 1.40 5.42 -3.73
C MET A 39 0.28 5.89 -4.66
N VAL A 40 0.59 6.29 -5.91
CA VAL A 40 -0.41 6.68 -6.92
C VAL A 40 -1.03 5.47 -7.63
N ILE A 41 -0.40 4.29 -7.59
CA ILE A 41 -0.93 3.06 -8.23
C ILE A 41 -2.41 2.79 -7.90
N PRO A 42 -2.89 2.89 -6.65
CA PRO A 42 -4.30 2.63 -6.33
C PRO A 42 -5.26 3.60 -7.03
N ILE A 43 -4.84 4.84 -7.31
CA ILE A 43 -5.64 5.82 -8.05
C ILE A 43 -5.77 5.37 -9.52
N PHE A 44 -4.66 4.94 -10.12
CA PHE A 44 -4.69 4.36 -11.47
C PHE A 44 -5.56 3.11 -11.52
N MET A 45 -5.53 2.26 -10.49
CA MET A 45 -6.37 1.06 -10.44
C MET A 45 -7.87 1.39 -10.47
N VAL A 46 -8.29 2.47 -9.79
CA VAL A 46 -9.69 2.94 -9.86
C VAL A 46 -10.08 3.35 -11.27
N PHE A 47 -9.18 4.04 -11.99
CA PHE A 47 -9.43 4.38 -13.38
C PHE A 47 -9.44 3.15 -14.30
N LEU A 48 -8.44 2.28 -14.15
CA LEU A 48 -8.28 1.07 -14.95
C LEU A 48 -9.44 0.09 -14.77
N SER A 49 -10.06 0.04 -13.59
CA SER A 49 -11.23 -0.82 -13.36
C SER A 49 -12.47 -0.40 -14.15
N LEU A 50 -12.54 0.86 -14.57
CA LEU A 50 -13.62 1.39 -15.40
C LEU A 50 -13.33 1.29 -16.90
N THR A 51 -12.05 1.23 -17.29
CA THR A 51 -11.64 1.26 -18.71
C THR A 51 -11.21 -0.08 -19.28
N LEU A 52 -10.74 -1.02 -18.43
CA LEU A 52 -10.22 -2.31 -18.90
C LEU A 52 -11.31 -3.36 -19.04
N ASN A 53 -11.20 -4.17 -20.10
CA ASN A 53 -12.01 -5.37 -20.26
C ASN A 53 -11.76 -6.36 -19.12
N TYR A 54 -12.78 -7.15 -18.81
CA TYR A 54 -12.80 -8.13 -17.72
C TYR A 54 -11.50 -8.93 -17.49
N PRO A 55 -10.89 -9.62 -18.49
CA PRO A 55 -9.69 -10.41 -18.25
C PRO A 55 -8.50 -9.55 -17.84
N LEU A 56 -8.36 -8.35 -18.42
CA LEU A 56 -7.26 -7.44 -18.10
C LEU A 56 -7.43 -6.86 -16.69
N ASN A 57 -8.64 -6.42 -16.36
CA ASN A 57 -8.93 -5.86 -15.04
C ASN A 57 -8.70 -6.89 -13.91
N ARG A 58 -9.05 -8.15 -14.14
CA ARG A 58 -8.78 -9.23 -13.19
C ARG A 58 -7.28 -9.39 -12.92
N TRP A 59 -6.46 -9.51 -13.96
CA TRP A 59 -5.02 -9.71 -13.81
C TRP A 59 -4.31 -8.49 -13.22
N THR A 60 -4.67 -7.27 -13.62
CA THR A 60 -4.06 -6.04 -13.05
C THR A 60 -4.34 -5.91 -11.55
N ASN A 61 -5.55 -6.21 -11.10
CA ASN A 61 -5.88 -6.20 -9.66
C ASN A 61 -5.10 -7.24 -8.86
N ILE A 62 -4.97 -8.47 -9.38
CA ILE A 62 -4.20 -9.53 -8.71
C ILE A 62 -2.73 -9.15 -8.60
N VAL A 63 -2.10 -8.72 -9.70
CA VAL A 63 -0.68 -8.35 -9.72
C VAL A 63 -0.42 -7.19 -8.77
N ALA A 64 -1.24 -6.15 -8.81
CA ALA A 64 -1.09 -5.01 -7.92
C ALA A 64 -1.26 -5.40 -6.44
N ALA A 65 -2.26 -6.23 -6.11
CA ALA A 65 -2.47 -6.70 -4.75
C ALA A 65 -1.29 -7.55 -4.24
N ILE A 66 -0.69 -8.40 -5.08
CA ILE A 66 0.52 -9.16 -4.73
C ILE A 66 1.70 -8.21 -4.46
N ILE A 67 1.91 -7.20 -5.30
CA ILE A 67 2.98 -6.21 -5.11
C ILE A 67 2.80 -5.47 -3.79
N PHE A 68 1.60 -4.96 -3.51
CA PHE A 68 1.32 -4.26 -2.25
C PHE A 68 1.41 -5.18 -1.04
N LEU A 69 0.96 -6.44 -1.15
CA LEU A 69 1.10 -7.42 -0.09
C LEU A 69 2.57 -7.67 0.22
N GLY A 70 3.40 -7.92 -0.80
CA GLY A 70 4.86 -8.08 -0.64
C GLY A 70 5.52 -6.83 -0.02
N PHE A 71 5.18 -5.64 -0.50
CA PHE A 71 5.68 -4.37 0.06
C PHE A 71 5.34 -4.23 1.55
N ASN A 72 4.10 -4.52 1.94
CA ASN A 72 3.68 -4.51 3.34
C ASN A 72 4.42 -5.54 4.19
N LEU A 73 4.64 -6.75 3.66
CA LEU A 73 5.38 -7.80 4.36
C LEU A 73 6.84 -7.41 4.63
N LEU A 74 7.50 -6.75 3.67
CA LEU A 74 8.85 -6.22 3.87
C LEU A 74 8.89 -5.09 4.92
N GLY A 75 7.83 -4.29 5.00
CA GLY A 75 7.68 -3.19 5.95
C GLY A 75 7.32 -3.62 7.38
N LEU A 76 6.79 -4.84 7.58
CA LEU A 76 6.28 -5.36 8.85
C LEU A 76 7.15 -5.05 10.09
N PRO A 77 8.47 -5.25 10.07
CA PRO A 77 9.32 -5.02 11.26
C PRO A 77 9.34 -3.56 11.73
N THR A 78 8.94 -2.63 10.88
CA THR A 78 8.95 -1.18 11.15
C THR A 78 7.72 -0.75 11.96
N TYR A 79 6.64 -1.53 11.93
CA TYR A 79 5.36 -1.18 12.55
C TYR A 79 5.28 -1.62 14.02
N ARG A 80 5.74 -0.75 14.93
CA ARG A 80 5.80 -1.06 16.38
C ARG A 80 4.54 -0.64 17.13
N SER A 81 3.93 0.47 16.73
CA SER A 81 2.81 1.08 17.45
C SER A 81 1.49 0.32 17.25
N ALA A 82 0.54 0.47 18.17
CA ALA A 82 -0.75 -0.23 18.10
C ALA A 82 -1.59 0.20 16.87
N TYR A 83 -1.58 1.50 16.56
CA TYR A 83 -2.26 2.04 15.38
C TYR A 83 -1.66 1.50 14.08
N ASP A 84 -0.33 1.38 14.00
CA ASP A 84 0.34 0.80 12.85
C ASP A 84 -0.02 -0.67 12.63
N ARG A 85 -0.08 -1.43 13.73
CA ARG A 85 -0.52 -2.83 13.71
C ARG A 85 -1.98 -2.98 13.25
N PHE A 86 -2.85 -2.09 13.68
CA PHE A 86 -4.24 -2.08 13.18
C PHE A 86 -4.28 -1.79 11.68
N LEU A 87 -3.61 -0.74 11.22
CA LEU A 87 -3.62 -0.32 9.82
C LEU A 87 -2.99 -1.36 8.88
N ILE A 88 -1.91 -2.02 9.29
CA ILE A 88 -1.27 -3.08 8.50
C ILE A 88 -2.18 -4.32 8.40
N ILE A 89 -2.86 -4.71 9.48
CA ILE A 89 -3.82 -5.83 9.44
C ILE A 89 -4.95 -5.53 8.47
N VAL A 90 -5.52 -4.32 8.53
CA VAL A 90 -6.57 -3.88 7.62
C VAL A 90 -6.08 -3.91 6.18
N VAL A 91 -4.90 -3.37 5.88
CA VAL A 91 -4.39 -3.33 4.50
C VAL A 91 -4.06 -4.72 3.96
N LEU A 92 -3.51 -5.62 4.79
CA LEU A 92 -3.22 -6.99 4.39
C LEU A 92 -4.52 -7.75 4.10
N GLY A 93 -5.53 -7.60 4.97
CA GLY A 93 -6.86 -8.17 4.76
C GLY A 93 -7.47 -7.70 3.44
N LEU A 94 -7.43 -6.39 3.16
CA LEU A 94 -7.93 -5.85 1.90
C LEU A 94 -7.19 -6.39 0.68
N ASN A 95 -5.86 -6.53 0.72
CA ASN A 95 -5.10 -7.10 -0.40
C ASN A 95 -5.49 -8.57 -0.65
N VAL A 96 -5.64 -9.38 0.40
CA VAL A 96 -6.10 -10.77 0.28
C VAL A 96 -7.51 -10.81 -0.31
N LEU A 97 -8.43 -9.97 0.17
CA LEU A 97 -9.77 -9.87 -0.38
C LEU A 97 -9.74 -9.48 -1.86
N THR A 98 -8.94 -8.49 -2.26
CA THR A 98 -8.78 -8.11 -3.67
C THR A 98 -8.35 -9.29 -4.53
N ILE A 99 -7.38 -10.09 -4.09
CA ILE A 99 -6.93 -11.28 -4.82
C ILE A 99 -8.06 -12.31 -4.92
N VAL A 100 -8.73 -12.63 -3.82
CA VAL A 100 -9.81 -13.63 -3.77
C VAL A 100 -10.98 -13.21 -4.66
N TYR A 101 -11.47 -11.97 -4.51
CA TYR A 101 -12.58 -11.45 -5.31
C TYR A 101 -12.21 -11.36 -6.80
N ALA A 102 -11.01 -10.89 -7.13
CA ALA A 102 -10.57 -10.87 -8.53
C ALA A 102 -10.45 -12.28 -9.11
N TRP A 103 -10.04 -13.27 -8.31
CA TRP A 103 -9.94 -14.66 -8.74
C TRP A 103 -11.31 -15.34 -8.94
N GLN A 104 -12.25 -15.07 -8.04
CA GLN A 104 -13.61 -15.61 -8.06
C GLN A 104 -14.52 -14.90 -9.06
N TRP A 105 -14.16 -13.70 -9.48
CA TRP A 105 -14.86 -13.03 -10.57
C TRP A 105 -14.83 -13.99 -11.78
N GLN A 106 -16.02 -14.35 -12.26
CA GLN A 106 -16.27 -15.03 -13.53
C GLN A 106 -17.00 -13.99 -14.39
N GLY A 107 -16.49 -13.75 -15.59
CA GLY A 107 -16.91 -12.65 -16.48
C GLY A 107 -18.32 -12.82 -16.98
#